data_AF-A0A6B2LH22-F1
#
_entry.id   AF-A0A6B2LH22-F1
#
_cell.length_a   1.000
_cell.length_b   1.000
_cell.length_c   1.000
_cell.angle_alpha   90.00
_cell.angle_beta   90.00
_cell.angle_gamma   90.00
#
_symmetry.space_group_name_H-M   'P 1'
#
loop_
_entity.id
_entity.type
_entity.pdbx_description
1 polymer ?
#
loop_
_entity_poly.entity_id
_entity_poly.type
_entity_poly.pdbx_seq_one_letter_code
_entity_poly.pdbx_strand_id
1 'polypeptide(L)'
;MEKACSSLSKEAKEFYGMCLAFTGTKLNVRLKGVEKCEELKEGLNIKIETTLTKIKEKYQNYQPDTSKKFEREKTNLLKKWYHEHASNPYPSEAEKRRLAYVCDMIPKQISTWFGNYRLRYKVKMDNTSKMEELNSFSPYKSPSSPVDPPPPTTVPPPPPSLLPSPPPATAPAPSGPLNNLKRKIGHFYKKNLKKRKMDDEDNEPEYPTNYNL
;
A
#
# COMPACT_ATOMS: atom_id res chain seq x y z
N MET A 1 -77.44 -49.06 -11.59
CA MET A 1 -76.06 -49.30 -12.07
C MET A 1 -75.52 -48.12 -12.89
N GLU A 2 -76.25 -47.58 -13.89
CA GLU A 2 -75.76 -46.48 -14.76
C GLU A 2 -75.35 -45.18 -14.04
N LYS A 3 -76.08 -44.76 -12.99
CA LYS A 3 -75.78 -43.51 -12.27
C LYS A 3 -74.40 -43.51 -11.58
N ALA A 4 -73.90 -44.67 -11.16
CA ALA A 4 -72.59 -44.80 -10.53
C ALA A 4 -71.44 -44.65 -11.56
N CYS A 5 -71.64 -45.11 -12.80
CA CYS A 5 -70.63 -45.01 -13.87
C CYS A 5 -70.44 -43.55 -14.35
N SER A 6 -71.52 -42.78 -14.46
CA SER A 6 -71.46 -41.35 -14.81
C SER A 6 -70.82 -40.49 -13.72
N SER A 7 -71.02 -40.84 -12.44
CA SER A 7 -70.37 -40.18 -11.31
C SER A 7 -68.86 -40.42 -11.31
N LEU A 8 -68.43 -41.67 -11.52
CA LEU A 8 -67.02 -42.05 -11.62
C LEU A 8 -66.28 -41.28 -12.73
N SER A 9 -66.94 -41.04 -13.87
CA SER A 9 -66.37 -40.25 -14.96
C SER A 9 -66.22 -38.76 -14.62
N LYS A 10 -67.12 -38.22 -13.78
CA LYS A 10 -67.07 -36.82 -13.34
C LYS A 10 -65.93 -36.62 -12.34
N GLU A 11 -65.81 -37.51 -11.37
CA GLU A 11 -64.71 -37.52 -10.39
C GLU A 11 -63.34 -37.73 -11.07
N ALA A 12 -63.25 -38.60 -12.07
CA ALA A 12 -62.03 -38.79 -12.85
C ALA A 12 -61.61 -37.54 -13.63
N LYS A 13 -62.57 -36.78 -14.19
CA LYS A 13 -62.31 -35.53 -14.90
C LYS A 13 -61.88 -34.41 -13.95
N GLU A 14 -62.49 -34.34 -12.77
CA GLU A 14 -62.09 -33.40 -11.71
C GLU A 14 -60.68 -33.72 -11.19
N PHE A 15 -60.37 -35.01 -10.98
CA PHE A 15 -59.03 -35.46 -10.57
C PHE A 15 -57.98 -35.16 -11.64
N TYR A 16 -58.26 -35.45 -12.91
CA TYR A 16 -57.36 -35.12 -14.03
C TYR A 16 -57.14 -33.60 -14.14
N GLY A 17 -58.20 -32.79 -13.96
CA GLY A 17 -58.11 -31.33 -13.91
C GLY A 17 -57.26 -30.82 -12.75
N MET A 18 -57.41 -31.40 -11.54
CA MET A 18 -56.55 -31.09 -10.39
C MET A 18 -55.09 -31.51 -10.63
N CYS A 19 -54.85 -32.68 -11.21
CA CYS A 19 -53.51 -33.12 -11.55
C CYS A 19 -52.86 -32.20 -12.60
N LEU A 20 -53.58 -31.77 -13.64
CA LEU A 20 -53.11 -30.79 -14.62
C LEU A 20 -52.84 -29.42 -14.01
N ALA A 21 -53.70 -28.93 -13.12
CA ALA A 21 -53.49 -27.66 -12.44
C ALA A 21 -52.28 -27.73 -11.48
N PHE A 22 -52.12 -28.82 -10.75
CA PHE A 22 -51.00 -29.04 -9.82
C PHE A 22 -49.66 -29.24 -10.56
N THR A 23 -49.66 -30.03 -11.63
CA THR A 23 -48.47 -30.22 -12.48
C THR A 23 -48.13 -28.96 -13.27
N GLY A 24 -49.13 -28.25 -13.81
CA GLY A 24 -48.97 -26.98 -14.50
C GLY A 24 -48.40 -25.88 -13.59
N THR A 25 -48.86 -25.80 -12.33
CA THR A 25 -48.28 -24.88 -11.34
C THR A 25 -46.86 -25.29 -10.94
N LYS A 26 -46.60 -26.58 -10.70
CA LYS A 26 -45.25 -27.08 -10.40
C LYS A 26 -44.25 -26.85 -11.55
N LEU A 27 -44.69 -27.02 -12.80
CA LEU A 27 -43.91 -26.71 -14.01
C LEU A 27 -43.70 -25.20 -14.17
N ASN A 28 -44.71 -24.37 -13.91
CA ASN A 28 -44.58 -22.91 -13.95
C ASN A 28 -43.60 -22.39 -12.88
N VAL A 29 -43.66 -22.91 -11.65
CA VAL A 29 -42.67 -22.62 -10.59
C VAL A 29 -41.27 -23.06 -11.02
N ARG A 30 -41.14 -24.23 -11.66
CA ARG A 30 -39.86 -24.73 -12.19
C ARG A 30 -39.31 -23.82 -13.30
N LEU A 31 -40.14 -23.38 -14.24
CA LEU A 31 -39.76 -22.47 -15.33
C LEU A 31 -39.32 -21.10 -14.79
N LYS A 32 -40.09 -20.51 -13.87
CA LYS A 32 -39.69 -19.26 -13.19
C LYS A 32 -38.35 -19.39 -12.46
N GLY A 33 -38.07 -20.55 -11.87
CA GLY A 33 -36.77 -20.84 -11.26
C GLY A 33 -35.63 -20.93 -12.28
N VAL A 34 -35.89 -21.48 -13.47
CA VAL A 34 -34.92 -21.55 -14.57
C VAL A 34 -34.65 -20.15 -15.15
N GLU A 35 -35.68 -19.35 -15.42
CA GLU A 35 -35.56 -17.96 -15.88
C GLU A 35 -34.76 -17.12 -14.89
N LYS A 36 -35.05 -17.24 -13.59
CA LYS A 36 -34.27 -16.58 -12.52
C LYS A 36 -32.80 -16.99 -12.53
N CYS A 37 -32.50 -18.27 -12.78
CA CYS A 37 -31.13 -18.75 -12.88
C CYS A 37 -30.42 -18.24 -14.14
N GLU A 38 -31.12 -18.07 -15.26
CA GLU A 38 -30.54 -17.48 -16.48
C GLU A 38 -30.26 -16.00 -16.31
N GLU A 39 -31.18 -15.23 -15.73
CA GLU A 39 -30.97 -13.81 -15.39
C GLU A 39 -29.75 -13.61 -14.47
N LEU A 40 -29.56 -14.50 -13.49
CA LEU A 40 -28.41 -14.46 -12.59
C LEU A 40 -27.10 -14.77 -13.32
N LYS A 41 -27.11 -15.74 -14.24
CA LYS A 41 -25.95 -16.08 -15.07
C LYS A 41 -25.59 -14.91 -15.99
N GLU A 42 -26.57 -14.32 -16.65
CA GLU A 42 -26.38 -13.17 -17.53
C GLU A 42 -25.84 -11.96 -16.77
N GLY A 43 -26.44 -11.67 -15.60
CA GLY A 43 -25.97 -10.58 -14.72
C GLY A 43 -24.54 -10.79 -14.21
N LEU A 44 -24.12 -12.04 -13.97
CA LEU A 44 -22.75 -12.37 -13.61
C LEU A 44 -21.81 -12.18 -14.81
N ASN A 45 -22.22 -12.63 -16.00
CA ASN A 45 -21.42 -12.53 -17.22
C ASN A 45 -21.16 -11.06 -17.57
N ILE A 46 -22.18 -10.19 -17.46
CA ILE A 46 -22.04 -8.74 -17.62
C ILE A 46 -21.05 -8.15 -16.59
N LYS A 47 -21.09 -8.58 -15.33
CA LYS A 47 -20.13 -8.14 -14.30
C LYS A 47 -18.70 -8.57 -14.59
N ILE A 48 -18.53 -9.79 -15.13
CA ILE A 48 -17.22 -10.29 -15.57
C ILE A 48 -16.71 -9.44 -16.72
N GLU A 49 -17.50 -9.27 -17.78
CA GLU A 49 -17.11 -8.51 -18.97
C GLU A 49 -16.80 -7.04 -18.66
N THR A 50 -17.59 -6.39 -17.83
CA THR A 50 -17.32 -5.02 -17.39
C THR A 50 -16.05 -4.91 -16.55
N THR A 51 -15.76 -5.89 -15.71
CA THR A 51 -14.51 -5.93 -14.92
C THR A 51 -13.30 -6.19 -15.83
N LEU A 52 -13.43 -7.11 -16.78
CA LEU A 52 -12.40 -7.41 -17.78
C LEU A 52 -12.10 -6.18 -18.65
N THR A 53 -13.13 -5.43 -19.03
CA THR A 53 -12.98 -4.18 -19.80
C THR A 53 -12.22 -3.13 -18.99
N LYS A 54 -12.60 -2.87 -17.73
CA LYS A 54 -11.87 -1.94 -16.83
C LYS A 54 -10.42 -2.33 -16.62
N ILE A 55 -10.15 -3.64 -16.51
CA ILE A 55 -8.78 -4.16 -16.40
C ILE A 55 -8.03 -3.91 -17.71
N LYS A 56 -8.59 -4.29 -18.86
CA LYS A 56 -7.97 -4.06 -20.17
C LYS A 56 -7.62 -2.58 -20.37
N GLU A 57 -8.55 -1.67 -20.09
CA GLU A 57 -8.32 -0.22 -20.17
C GLU A 57 -7.19 0.25 -19.24
N LYS A 58 -7.17 -0.25 -18.00
CA LYS A 58 -6.11 0.06 -17.03
C LYS A 58 -4.71 -0.35 -17.53
N TYR A 59 -4.61 -1.47 -18.24
CA TYR A 59 -3.35 -1.99 -18.74
C TYR A 59 -3.00 -1.54 -20.17
N GLN A 60 -3.98 -1.07 -20.96
CA GLN A 60 -3.75 -0.54 -22.30
C GLN A 60 -2.95 0.77 -22.28
N ASN A 61 -3.10 1.56 -21.21
CA ASN A 61 -2.33 2.79 -20.97
C ASN A 61 -1.27 2.63 -19.86
N TYR A 62 -1.04 1.42 -19.38
CA TYR A 62 0.00 1.16 -18.38
C TYR A 62 1.38 1.25 -19.03
N GLN A 63 1.96 2.45 -18.98
CA GLN A 63 3.39 2.60 -19.17
C GLN A 63 4.06 2.28 -17.82
N PRO A 64 4.90 1.24 -17.72
CA PRO A 64 5.70 1.05 -16.53
C PRO A 64 6.51 2.32 -16.32
N ASP A 65 6.49 2.85 -15.10
CA ASP A 65 7.23 4.04 -14.72
C ASP A 65 8.74 3.75 -14.81
N THR A 66 9.29 3.86 -16.02
CA THR A 66 10.71 3.65 -16.33
C THR A 66 11.59 4.68 -15.62
N SER A 67 11.01 5.82 -15.24
CA SER A 67 11.66 6.83 -14.39
C SER A 67 12.13 6.23 -13.07
N LYS A 68 11.32 5.36 -12.43
CA LYS A 68 11.74 4.67 -11.20
C LYS A 68 12.91 3.70 -11.39
N LYS A 69 13.04 3.08 -12.57
CA LYS A 69 14.19 2.20 -12.87
C LYS A 69 15.44 3.04 -13.09
N PHE A 70 15.34 4.12 -13.87
CA PHE A 70 16.44 5.04 -14.14
C PHE A 70 16.91 5.76 -12.86
N GLU A 71 16.00 6.22 -12.02
CA GLU A 71 16.31 6.84 -10.74
C GLU A 71 16.99 5.87 -9.76
N ARG A 72 16.63 4.57 -9.82
CA ARG A 72 17.31 3.52 -9.07
C ARG A 72 18.74 3.29 -9.56
N GLU A 73 18.97 3.29 -10.88
CA GLU A 73 20.30 3.14 -11.48
C GLU A 73 21.22 4.30 -11.07
N LYS A 74 20.75 5.55 -11.20
CA LYS A 74 21.46 6.76 -10.71
C LYS A 74 21.82 6.61 -9.22
N THR A 75 20.84 6.26 -8.41
CA THR A 75 21.01 6.11 -6.96
C THR A 75 22.02 5.00 -6.62
N ASN A 76 22.00 3.88 -7.34
CA ASN A 76 22.93 2.77 -7.12
C ASN A 76 24.38 3.16 -7.43
N LEU A 77 24.60 3.94 -8.49
CA LEU A 77 25.92 4.44 -8.83
C LEU A 77 26.48 5.36 -7.74
N LEU A 78 25.66 6.30 -7.26
CA LEU A 78 26.07 7.21 -6.18
C LEU A 78 26.34 6.47 -4.87
N LYS A 79 25.55 5.45 -4.54
CA LYS A 79 25.79 4.56 -3.39
C LYS A 79 27.09 3.78 -3.56
N LYS A 80 27.36 3.22 -4.74
CA LYS A 80 28.58 2.48 -5.02
C LYS A 80 29.80 3.36 -4.77
N TRP A 81 29.84 4.56 -5.38
CA TRP A 81 30.92 5.52 -5.16
C TRP A 81 31.09 5.86 -3.67
N TYR A 82 29.98 6.09 -2.95
CA TYR A 82 30.01 6.38 -1.51
C TYR A 82 30.71 5.28 -0.70
N HIS A 83 30.41 4.02 -0.99
CA HIS A 83 30.98 2.88 -0.27
C HIS A 83 32.44 2.64 -0.64
N GLU A 84 32.84 2.90 -1.89
CA GLU A 84 34.25 2.88 -2.31
C GLU A 84 35.07 3.98 -1.61
N HIS A 85 34.43 5.09 -1.22
CA HIS A 85 35.06 6.23 -0.54
C HIS A 85 34.58 6.36 0.92
N ALA A 86 34.32 5.24 1.60
CA ALA A 86 33.72 5.25 2.93
C ALA A 86 34.55 6.00 3.99
N SER A 87 35.88 6.06 3.85
CA SER A 87 36.78 6.79 4.73
C SER A 87 36.65 8.31 4.60
N ASN A 88 36.48 8.81 3.37
CA ASN A 88 36.32 10.23 3.06
C ASN A 88 35.23 10.43 1.99
N PRO A 89 33.93 10.35 2.36
CA PRO A 89 32.81 10.38 1.42
C PRO A 89 32.44 11.81 0.98
N TYR A 90 33.44 12.55 0.51
CA TYR A 90 33.35 13.93 0.01
C TYR A 90 33.95 13.98 -1.39
N PRO A 91 33.13 13.88 -2.46
CA PRO A 91 33.64 13.92 -3.81
C PRO A 91 34.30 15.27 -4.10
N SER A 92 35.47 15.25 -4.70
CA SER A 92 36.15 16.44 -5.24
C SER A 92 35.30 17.10 -6.33
N GLU A 93 35.61 18.34 -6.71
CA GLU A 93 34.88 19.02 -7.78
C GLU A 93 34.93 18.25 -9.11
N ALA A 94 36.06 17.61 -9.42
CA ALA A 94 36.23 16.79 -10.61
C ALA A 94 35.35 15.52 -10.57
N GLU A 95 35.34 14.81 -9.44
CA GLU A 95 34.50 13.61 -9.25
C GLU A 95 33.02 13.96 -9.26
N LYS A 96 32.64 15.08 -8.65
CA LYS A 96 31.27 15.58 -8.65
C LYS A 96 30.78 15.86 -10.06
N ARG A 97 31.61 16.50 -10.92
CA ARG A 97 31.28 16.72 -12.34
C ARG A 97 31.17 15.40 -13.10
N ARG A 98 32.05 14.43 -12.85
CA ARG A 98 31.97 13.10 -13.45
C ARG A 98 30.70 12.36 -13.06
N LEU A 99 30.36 12.34 -11.78
CA LEU A 99 29.13 11.72 -11.26
C LEU A 99 27.88 12.42 -11.80
N ALA A 100 27.90 13.74 -11.89
CA ALA A 100 26.84 14.54 -12.51
C ALA A 100 26.61 14.15 -13.98
N TYR A 101 27.68 14.00 -14.75
CA TYR A 101 27.61 13.54 -16.14
C TYR A 101 27.04 12.13 -16.27
N VAL A 102 27.56 11.17 -15.51
CA VAL A 102 27.13 9.76 -15.61
C VAL A 102 25.71 9.56 -15.10
N CYS A 103 25.31 10.26 -14.03
CA CYS A 103 23.97 10.17 -13.49
C CYS A 103 22.97 11.10 -14.18
N ASP A 104 23.37 11.90 -15.17
CA ASP A 104 22.50 12.90 -15.80
C ASP A 104 21.78 13.76 -14.73
N MET A 105 22.59 14.40 -13.88
CA MET A 105 22.16 15.22 -12.74
C MET A 105 23.01 16.49 -12.69
N ILE A 106 22.46 17.56 -12.15
CA ILE A 106 23.20 18.80 -11.93
C ILE A 106 24.19 18.59 -10.77
N PRO A 107 25.44 19.10 -10.83
CA PRO A 107 26.42 18.96 -9.74
C PRO A 107 25.90 19.38 -8.35
N LYS A 108 25.01 20.38 -8.30
CA LYS A 108 24.31 20.80 -7.09
C LYS A 108 23.41 19.71 -6.50
N GLN A 109 22.72 18.94 -7.34
CA GLN A 109 21.90 17.80 -6.92
C GLN A 109 22.78 16.68 -6.36
N ILE A 110 23.93 16.43 -6.98
CA ILE A 110 24.94 15.47 -6.47
C ILE A 110 25.42 15.89 -5.07
N SER A 111 25.82 17.15 -4.89
CA SER A 111 26.25 17.66 -3.57
C SER A 111 25.17 17.50 -2.50
N THR A 112 23.93 17.86 -2.84
CA THR A 112 22.77 17.71 -1.95
C THR A 112 22.52 16.24 -1.60
N TRP A 113 22.61 15.36 -2.60
CA TRP A 113 22.42 13.93 -2.43
C TRP A 113 23.46 13.35 -1.46
N PHE A 114 24.76 13.65 -1.65
CA PHE A 114 25.82 13.17 -0.77
C PHE A 114 25.71 13.72 0.65
N GLY A 115 25.35 14.99 0.81
CA GLY A 115 25.10 15.59 2.12
C GLY A 115 23.97 14.87 2.87
N ASN A 116 22.84 14.63 2.21
CA ASN A 116 21.71 13.92 2.79
C ASN A 116 22.05 12.44 3.07
N TYR A 117 22.79 11.78 2.17
CA TYR A 117 23.17 10.37 2.33
C TYR A 117 24.07 10.16 3.54
N ARG A 118 25.09 11.01 3.75
CA ARG A 118 25.96 10.96 4.95
C ARG A 118 25.16 11.06 6.25
N LEU A 119 24.22 12.01 6.32
CA LEU A 119 23.39 12.19 7.51
C LEU A 119 22.52 10.96 7.79
N ARG A 120 21.87 10.42 6.76
CA ARG A 120 21.04 9.21 6.88
C ARG A 120 21.87 7.98 7.27
N TYR A 121 23.05 7.84 6.68
CA TYR A 121 23.96 6.74 6.97
C TYR A 121 24.43 6.79 8.42
N LYS A 122 24.86 7.96 8.91
CA LYS A 122 25.25 8.14 10.32
C LYS A 122 24.12 7.76 11.28
N VAL A 123 22.91 8.29 11.06
CA VAL A 123 21.74 7.95 11.88
C VAL A 123 21.43 6.45 11.84
N LYS A 124 21.59 5.81 10.68
CA LYS A 124 21.40 4.36 10.57
C LYS A 124 22.42 3.60 11.42
N MET A 125 23.69 3.97 11.36
CA MET A 125 24.74 3.31 12.15
C MET A 125 24.52 3.52 13.66
N ASP A 126 24.23 4.75 14.09
CA ASP A 126 23.97 5.07 15.50
C ASP A 126 22.79 4.26 16.06
N ASN A 127 21.71 4.12 15.28
CA ASN A 127 20.54 3.34 15.66
C ASN A 127 20.80 1.83 15.65
N THR A 128 21.63 1.32 14.72
CA THR A 128 22.02 -0.09 14.70
C THR A 128 22.82 -0.44 15.95
N SER A 129 23.81 0.37 16.33
CA SER A 129 24.59 0.15 17.56
C SER A 129 23.72 0.17 18.81
N LYS A 130 22.73 1.07 18.86
CA LYS A 130 21.78 1.14 19.99
C LYS A 130 20.84 -0.07 20.07
N MET A 131 20.41 -0.60 18.93
CA MET A 131 19.59 -1.81 18.87
C MET A 131 20.40 -3.06 19.29
N GLU A 132 21.68 -3.14 18.93
CA GLU A 132 22.59 -4.20 19.39
C GLU A 132 22.85 -4.12 20.89
N GLU A 133 23.01 -2.92 21.45
CA GLU A 133 23.19 -2.71 22.90
C GLU A 133 21.93 -3.15 23.68
N LEU A 134 20.73 -2.86 23.17
CA LEU A 134 19.46 -3.34 23.74
C LEU A 134 19.29 -4.87 23.60
N ASN A 135 19.81 -5.46 22.53
CA ASN A 135 19.77 -6.91 22.32
C ASN A 135 20.81 -7.65 23.17
N SER A 136 21.93 -7.01 23.53
CA SER A 136 22.96 -7.56 24.41
C SER A 136 22.59 -7.50 25.90
N PHE A 137 21.59 -6.70 26.28
CA PHE A 137 21.09 -6.59 27.66
C PHE A 137 19.80 -7.37 27.92
N SER A 138 19.41 -8.31 27.03
CA SER A 138 18.37 -9.28 27.37
C SER A 138 18.96 -10.35 28.32
N PRO A 139 18.50 -10.47 29.58
CA PRO A 139 18.89 -11.58 30.46
C PRO A 139 18.40 -12.94 29.94
N TYR A 140 17.55 -12.94 28.92
CA TYR A 140 17.03 -14.13 28.27
C TYR A 140 17.80 -14.38 26.98
N LYS A 141 19.06 -14.78 27.13
CA LYS A 141 19.72 -15.61 26.13
C LYS A 141 19.01 -16.97 26.18
N SER A 142 17.92 -17.11 25.42
CA SER A 142 17.20 -18.39 25.29
C SER A 142 18.21 -19.47 24.89
N PRO A 143 18.46 -20.48 25.73
CA PRO A 143 19.18 -21.65 25.29
C PRO A 143 18.32 -22.34 24.24
N SER A 144 18.85 -22.48 23.04
CA SER A 144 18.35 -23.43 22.05
C SER A 144 18.40 -24.84 22.65
N SER A 145 17.28 -25.31 23.16
CA SER A 145 17.02 -26.74 23.36
C SER A 145 15.59 -27.03 22.90
N PRO A 146 15.39 -28.09 22.09
CA PRO A 146 14.06 -28.52 21.67
C PRO A 146 13.39 -29.16 22.87
N VAL A 147 12.44 -28.46 23.48
CA VAL A 147 11.55 -29.03 24.50
C VAL A 147 10.24 -29.37 23.80
N ASP A 148 9.88 -30.64 23.86
CA ASP A 148 8.65 -31.23 23.32
C ASP A 148 7.39 -30.43 23.71
N PRO A 149 6.34 -30.40 22.86
CA PRO A 149 5.10 -29.72 23.19
C PRO A 149 4.36 -30.46 24.32
N PRO A 150 3.90 -29.78 25.40
CA PRO A 150 3.04 -30.41 26.39
C PRO A 150 1.61 -30.63 25.85
N PRO A 151 0.87 -31.63 26.38
CA PRO A 151 -0.45 -32.02 25.88
C PRO A 151 -1.53 -30.96 26.19
N PRO A 152 -2.65 -30.97 25.43
CA PRO A 152 -3.69 -29.96 25.57
C PRO A 152 -4.44 -30.16 26.89
N THR A 153 -4.34 -29.17 27.79
CA THR A 153 -5.18 -29.13 28.99
C THR A 153 -6.30 -28.12 28.77
N THR A 154 -7.53 -28.62 28.80
CA THR A 154 -8.78 -27.88 28.64
C THR A 154 -8.92 -26.80 29.72
N VAL A 155 -8.87 -25.53 29.34
CA VAL A 155 -9.19 -24.40 30.23
C VAL A 155 -10.66 -23.99 29.95
N PRO A 156 -11.52 -23.83 30.96
CA PRO A 156 -12.90 -23.37 30.75
C PRO A 156 -12.94 -21.89 30.32
N PRO A 157 -14.01 -21.45 29.62
CA PRO A 157 -14.12 -20.07 29.14
C PRO A 157 -14.32 -19.08 30.30
N PRO A 158 -13.81 -17.84 30.17
CA PRO A 158 -14.03 -16.79 31.17
C PRO A 158 -15.48 -16.25 31.13
N PRO A 159 -16.00 -15.70 32.25
CA PRO A 159 -17.33 -15.09 32.29
C PRO A 159 -17.39 -13.78 31.48
N PRO A 160 -18.58 -13.34 31.03
CA PRO A 160 -18.71 -12.13 30.23
C PRO A 160 -18.42 -10.88 31.09
N SER A 161 -17.36 -10.15 30.73
CA SER A 161 -17.02 -8.87 31.34
C SER A 161 -18.11 -7.83 31.03
N LEU A 162 -18.68 -7.23 32.09
CA LEU A 162 -19.54 -6.06 31.98
C LEU A 162 -18.72 -4.90 31.39
N LEU A 163 -19.17 -4.38 30.24
CA LEU A 163 -18.63 -3.18 29.60
C LEU A 163 -18.74 -1.97 30.55
N PRO A 164 -17.67 -1.18 30.76
CA PRO A 164 -17.83 0.14 31.37
C PRO A 164 -18.47 1.11 30.37
N SER A 165 -19.45 1.87 30.86
CA SER A 165 -20.21 2.90 30.13
C SER A 165 -19.31 4.00 29.54
N PRO A 166 -19.69 4.60 28.40
CA PRO A 166 -18.94 5.73 27.84
C PRO A 166 -19.12 7.00 28.70
N PRO A 167 -18.08 7.84 28.89
CA PRO A 167 -18.22 9.13 29.57
C PRO A 167 -18.97 10.16 28.69
N PRO A 168 -19.69 11.12 29.29
CA PRO A 168 -20.48 12.11 28.57
C PRO A 168 -19.61 13.12 27.80
N ALA A 169 -20.09 13.50 26.62
CA ALA A 169 -19.44 14.44 25.73
C ALA A 169 -19.54 15.88 26.24
N THR A 170 -18.47 16.46 26.79
CA THR A 170 -18.22 17.92 26.74
C THR A 170 -16.75 18.24 27.07
N ALA A 171 -15.96 18.67 26.07
CA ALA A 171 -14.93 19.73 26.10
C ALA A 171 -13.90 19.55 24.96
N PRO A 172 -13.48 20.63 24.27
CA PRO A 172 -12.61 20.56 23.10
C PRO A 172 -11.15 20.30 23.48
N ALA A 173 -10.50 19.40 22.73
CA ALA A 173 -9.09 19.05 22.90
C ALA A 173 -8.16 20.28 22.67
N PRO A 174 -7.14 20.50 23.52
CA PRO A 174 -6.08 21.46 23.22
C PRO A 174 -5.26 20.97 22.03
N SER A 175 -5.12 21.83 21.03
CA SER A 175 -4.38 21.57 19.80
C SER A 175 -2.90 21.26 20.09
N GLY A 176 -2.52 20.03 19.77
CA GLY A 176 -1.20 19.45 20.07
C GLY A 176 -0.01 19.91 19.19
N PRO A 177 1.16 19.26 19.38
CA PRO A 177 2.53 19.77 19.12
C PRO A 177 2.94 20.02 17.66
N LEU A 178 2.06 19.82 16.69
CA LEU A 178 2.39 19.85 15.26
C LEU A 178 2.78 21.27 14.77
N ASN A 179 2.18 22.28 15.37
CA ASN A 179 2.38 23.68 15.01
C ASN A 179 3.78 24.18 15.36
N ASN A 180 4.41 23.63 16.40
CA ASN A 180 5.76 24.00 16.80
C ASN A 180 6.82 23.40 15.87
N LEU A 181 6.61 22.20 15.33
CA LEU A 181 7.56 21.59 14.39
C LEU A 181 7.55 22.31 13.03
N LYS A 182 6.37 22.67 12.50
CA LYS A 182 6.25 23.49 11.27
C LYS A 182 6.93 24.86 11.43
N ARG A 183 6.78 25.50 12.59
CA ARG A 183 7.43 26.79 12.92
C ARG A 183 8.95 26.66 12.98
N LYS A 184 9.47 25.61 13.62
CA LYS A 184 10.91 25.36 13.79
C LYS A 184 11.59 25.04 12.46
N ILE A 185 10.93 24.24 11.61
CA ILE A 185 11.38 23.94 10.25
C ILE A 185 11.40 25.21 9.39
N GLY A 186 10.33 26.02 9.43
CA GLY A 186 10.27 27.29 8.70
C GLY A 186 11.35 28.29 9.12
N HIS A 187 11.67 28.38 10.41
CA HIS A 187 12.71 29.27 10.93
C HIS A 187 14.13 28.82 10.50
N PHE A 188 14.38 27.51 10.48
CA PHE A 188 15.64 26.94 10.00
C PHE A 188 15.88 27.23 8.51
N TYR A 189 14.85 27.12 7.66
CA TYR A 189 14.96 27.47 6.25
C TYR A 189 15.17 28.98 6.03
N LYS A 190 14.48 29.85 6.77
CA LYS A 190 14.67 31.33 6.67
C LYS A 190 16.06 31.77 7.10
N LYS A 191 16.63 31.18 8.16
CA LYS A 191 17.97 31.54 8.67
C LYS A 191 19.10 31.10 7.70
N ASN A 192 18.95 29.94 7.05
CA ASN A 192 19.92 29.47 6.04
C ASN A 192 19.73 30.08 4.64
N LEU A 193 18.61 30.77 4.38
CA LEU A 193 18.41 31.55 3.14
C LEU A 193 19.08 32.92 3.23
N LYS A 194 19.02 33.58 4.39
CA LYS A 194 19.71 34.87 4.63
C LYS A 194 21.23 34.76 4.60
N LYS A 195 21.78 33.62 5.02
CA LYS A 195 23.24 33.39 5.03
C LYS A 195 23.83 33.15 3.63
N ARG A 196 23.00 32.82 2.63
CA ARG A 196 23.43 32.69 1.23
C ARG A 196 23.45 34.03 0.48
N LYS A 197 22.76 35.06 0.98
CA LYS A 197 22.64 36.37 0.31
C LYS A 197 23.78 37.35 0.63
N MET A 198 24.80 36.93 1.38
CA MET A 198 25.94 37.80 1.73
C MET A 198 27.25 37.41 1.05
N ASP A 199 27.30 36.27 0.36
CA ASP A 199 28.52 35.76 -0.28
C ASP A 199 28.49 35.86 -1.82
N ASP A 200 27.43 36.44 -2.40
CA ASP A 200 27.13 36.41 -3.85
C ASP A 200 27.32 37.77 -4.57
N GLU A 201 28.06 38.77 -4.03
CA GLU A 201 28.27 40.06 -4.73
C GLU A 201 29.61 40.26 -5.47
N ASP A 202 30.62 39.39 -5.36
CA ASP A 202 31.92 39.64 -6.01
C ASP A 202 32.53 38.44 -6.77
N ASN A 203 31.71 37.61 -7.43
CA ASN A 203 32.25 36.69 -8.42
C ASN A 203 31.22 36.30 -9.49
N GLU A 204 31.12 37.13 -10.53
CA GLU A 204 30.53 36.76 -11.81
C GLU A 204 31.65 36.14 -12.68
N PRO A 205 31.78 34.80 -12.78
CA PRO A 205 32.61 34.24 -13.82
C PRO A 205 31.84 34.34 -15.14
N GLU A 206 32.34 35.18 -16.05
CA GLU A 206 31.95 35.22 -17.45
C GLU A 206 31.85 33.78 -18.00
N TYR A 207 30.65 33.38 -18.43
CA TYR A 207 30.45 32.14 -19.15
C TYR A 207 30.66 32.41 -20.65
N PRO A 208 31.70 31.87 -21.29
CA PRO A 208 31.77 31.87 -22.74
C PRO A 208 30.68 30.94 -23.29
N THR A 209 29.67 31.54 -23.90
CA THR A 209 28.69 30.88 -24.75
C THR A 209 29.39 30.42 -26.03
N ASN A 210 29.82 29.16 -26.07
CA ASN A 210 30.05 28.50 -27.34
C ASN A 210 29.68 27.03 -27.23
N TYR A 211 28.37 26.78 -27.40
CA TYR A 211 27.92 25.56 -28.05
C TYR A 211 27.87 25.87 -29.53
N ASN A 212 28.82 25.35 -30.31
CA ASN A 212 28.63 25.14 -31.74
C ASN A 212 28.99 23.69 -32.06
N LEU A 213 27.98 22.98 -32.56
CA LEU A 213 28.10 21.91 -33.54
C LEU A 213 28.72 22.45 -34.82
#